data_AF-A0A7Y7BFS8-F1
#
_entry.id   AF-A0A7Y7BFS8-F1
#
_cell.length_a   1.000
_cell.length_b   1.000
_cell.length_c   1.000
_cell.angle_alpha   90.00
_cell.angle_beta   90.00
_cell.angle_gamma   90.00
#
_symmetry.space_group_name_H-M   'P 1'
#
loop_
_entity.id
_entity.type
_entity.pdbx_description
1 polymer ?
#
loop_
_entity_poly.entity_id
_entity_poly.type
_entity_poly.pdbx_seq_one_letter_code
_entity_poly.pdbx_strand_id
1 'polypeptide(L)'
;MKKREIITILIILGLILLAFSCNPDDPIEPSLQDLTYENLAGEWALGQFSSIKVDGADVSANYPGFSLSFAEGTYTTTNAGNLFSPNGTWEWTDTDATQVNLDDGKVISIQSLTTSKFVFSFIKLDGPVRAGLAGSYTITVEK
;
A
#
# COMPACT_ATOMS: atom_id res chain seq x y z
N MET A 1 -25.12 -20.92 65.95
CA MET A 1 -24.19 -21.38 64.90
C MET A 1 -24.88 -21.65 63.55
N LYS A 2 -25.90 -20.89 63.12
CA LYS A 2 -26.61 -21.13 61.83
C LYS A 2 -26.61 -19.97 60.83
N LYS A 3 -26.20 -18.76 61.27
CA LYS A 3 -26.25 -17.54 60.44
C LYS A 3 -24.90 -17.20 59.77
N ARG A 4 -23.79 -17.79 60.26
CA ARG A 4 -22.44 -17.57 59.71
C ARG A 4 -22.16 -18.44 58.48
N GLU A 5 -22.72 -19.64 58.41
CA GLU A 5 -22.56 -20.59 57.29
C GLU A 5 -23.26 -20.12 56.00
N ILE A 6 -24.39 -19.41 56.10
CA ILE A 6 -25.18 -18.95 54.94
C ILE A 6 -24.48 -17.79 54.21
N ILE A 7 -23.75 -16.96 54.96
CA ILE A 7 -23.05 -15.79 54.41
C ILE A 7 -21.82 -16.21 53.60
N THR A 8 -21.15 -17.29 53.99
CA THR A 8 -19.96 -17.80 53.29
C THR A 8 -20.31 -18.46 51.95
N ILE A 9 -21.49 -19.09 51.83
CA ILE A 9 -21.96 -19.72 50.58
C ILE A 9 -22.38 -18.68 49.53
N LEU A 10 -22.92 -17.53 49.94
CA LEU A 10 -23.33 -16.45 49.04
C LEU A 10 -22.15 -15.69 48.40
N ILE A 11 -20.99 -15.66 49.07
CA ILE A 11 -19.80 -14.96 48.55
C ILE A 11 -19.06 -15.80 47.50
N ILE A 12 -19.10 -17.13 47.62
CA ILE A 12 -18.43 -18.05 46.68
C ILE A 12 -19.22 -18.15 45.35
N LEU A 13 -20.55 -18.00 45.38
CA LEU A 13 -21.38 -18.01 44.17
C LEU A 13 -21.26 -16.73 43.34
N GLY A 14 -20.84 -15.61 43.95
CA GLY A 14 -20.63 -14.33 43.26
C GLY A 14 -19.31 -14.23 42.50
N LEU A 15 -18.30 -15.07 42.83
CA LEU A 15 -16.98 -15.00 42.22
C LEU A 15 -16.84 -15.82 40.92
N ILE A 16 -17.78 -16.73 40.64
CA ILE A 16 -17.74 -17.61 39.45
C ILE A 16 -18.36 -16.93 38.21
N LEU A 17 -19.13 -15.84 38.38
CA LEU A 17 -19.79 -15.12 37.29
C LEU A 17 -18.90 -14.07 36.59
N LEU A 18 -17.65 -13.87 37.04
CA LEU A 18 -16.72 -12.91 36.42
C LEU A 18 -15.77 -13.55 35.38
N ALA A 19 -15.90 -14.84 35.10
CA ALA A 19 -15.02 -15.56 34.16
C ALA A 19 -15.55 -15.63 32.70
N PHE A 20 -16.65 -14.94 32.38
CA PHE A 20 -17.24 -14.92 31.02
C PHE A 20 -17.31 -13.50 30.42
N SER A 21 -16.29 -12.69 30.59
CA SER A 21 -16.08 -11.49 29.77
C SER A 21 -14.78 -11.64 28.99
N CYS A 22 -14.78 -12.60 28.06
CA CYS A 22 -13.96 -12.50 26.87
C CYS A 22 -14.91 -11.94 25.80
N ASN A 23 -14.90 -10.62 25.63
CA ASN A 23 -15.58 -10.01 24.48
C ASN A 23 -14.86 -10.55 23.22
N PRO A 24 -15.58 -11.13 22.24
CA PRO A 24 -15.00 -11.49 20.95
C PRO A 24 -14.76 -10.29 20.02
N ASP A 25 -14.96 -9.05 20.51
CA ASP A 25 -14.79 -7.80 19.75
C ASP A 25 -13.42 -7.17 20.04
N ASP A 26 -12.34 -7.94 20.00
CA ASP A 26 -11.03 -7.31 19.80
C ASP A 26 -11.06 -6.69 18.40
N PRO A 27 -10.82 -5.36 18.25
CA PRO A 27 -10.73 -4.75 16.94
C PRO A 27 -9.67 -5.50 16.15
N ILE A 28 -10.03 -6.04 15.00
CA ILE A 28 -9.05 -6.60 14.06
C ILE A 28 -8.11 -5.43 13.71
N GLU A 29 -6.88 -5.49 14.22
CA GLU A 29 -5.87 -4.50 13.86
C GLU A 29 -5.65 -4.56 12.34
N PRO A 30 -5.68 -3.41 11.64
CA PRO A 30 -5.44 -3.37 10.20
C PRO A 30 -4.08 -3.98 9.87
N SER A 31 -4.02 -4.75 8.78
CA SER A 31 -2.75 -5.29 8.32
C SER A 31 -1.83 -4.17 7.80
N LEU A 32 -0.53 -4.43 7.73
CA LEU A 32 0.41 -3.48 7.13
C LEU A 32 0.05 -3.17 5.67
N GLN A 33 -0.51 -4.14 4.94
CA GLN A 33 -1.03 -3.96 3.58
C GLN A 33 -2.20 -2.99 3.54
N ASP A 34 -3.13 -3.06 4.51
CA ASP A 34 -4.27 -2.14 4.60
C ASP A 34 -3.78 -0.71 4.87
N LEU A 35 -2.90 -0.54 5.86
CA LEU A 35 -2.32 0.77 6.21
C LEU A 35 -1.47 1.37 5.07
N THR A 36 -0.76 0.53 4.33
CA THR A 36 0.04 0.97 3.17
C THR A 36 -0.86 1.32 2.00
N TYR A 37 -1.92 0.55 1.77
CA TYR A 37 -2.93 0.82 0.73
C TYR A 37 -3.63 2.16 0.98
N GLU A 38 -3.99 2.49 2.23
CA GLU A 38 -4.59 3.79 2.56
C GLU A 38 -3.73 4.97 2.09
N ASN A 39 -2.41 4.85 2.17
CA ASN A 39 -1.48 5.84 1.64
C ASN A 39 -1.33 5.74 0.13
N LEU A 40 -1.24 4.54 -0.44
CA LEU A 40 -1.03 4.29 -1.86
C LEU A 40 -2.23 4.72 -2.72
N ALA A 41 -3.44 4.59 -2.19
CA ALA A 41 -4.68 4.80 -2.93
C ALA A 41 -4.87 6.25 -3.41
N GLY A 42 -5.43 6.36 -4.61
CA GLY A 42 -5.70 7.62 -5.29
C GLY A 42 -4.68 7.92 -6.39
N GLU A 43 -4.81 9.14 -6.93
CA GLU A 43 -4.01 9.60 -8.07
C GLU A 43 -2.71 10.25 -7.62
N TRP A 44 -1.63 9.81 -8.26
CA TRP A 44 -0.29 10.35 -8.11
C TRP A 44 0.15 10.98 -9.42
N ALA A 45 0.60 12.24 -9.38
CA ALA A 45 0.98 12.98 -10.57
C ALA A 45 2.37 13.59 -10.45
N LEU A 46 2.91 14.05 -11.58
CA LEU A 46 4.11 14.88 -11.57
C LEU A 46 3.80 16.28 -11.01
N GLY A 47 4.19 16.52 -9.75
CA GLY A 47 4.20 17.81 -9.10
C GLY A 47 5.55 18.54 -9.15
N GLN A 48 5.75 19.52 -8.26
CA GLN A 48 6.93 20.40 -8.27
C GLN A 48 8.23 19.65 -7.92
N PHE A 49 8.18 18.69 -6.99
CA PHE A 49 9.35 17.92 -6.54
C PHE A 49 9.31 16.47 -7.02
N SER A 50 8.55 16.23 -8.09
CA SER A 50 8.44 14.95 -8.78
C SER A 50 9.58 14.76 -9.79
N SER A 51 9.85 13.51 -10.17
CA SER A 51 10.79 13.20 -11.25
C SER A 51 10.57 11.78 -11.76
N ILE A 52 10.89 11.55 -13.03
CA ILE A 52 11.06 10.23 -13.62
C ILE A 52 12.52 10.13 -14.05
N LYS A 53 13.27 9.21 -13.42
CA LYS A 53 14.67 8.97 -13.74
C LYS A 53 14.85 7.57 -14.29
N VAL A 54 15.69 7.45 -15.32
CA VAL A 54 16.19 6.17 -15.84
C VAL A 54 17.71 6.15 -15.70
N ASP A 55 18.25 5.14 -15.02
CA ASP A 55 19.67 5.00 -14.72
C ASP A 55 20.29 6.28 -14.12
N GLY A 56 19.50 7.00 -13.31
CA GLY A 56 19.88 8.26 -12.67
C GLY A 56 19.71 9.53 -13.52
N ALA A 57 19.47 9.42 -14.82
CA ALA A 57 19.20 10.55 -15.70
C ALA A 57 17.72 10.95 -15.66
N ASP A 58 17.44 12.25 -15.49
CA ASP A 58 16.08 12.77 -15.49
C ASP A 58 15.49 12.77 -16.92
N VAL A 59 14.35 12.10 -17.08
CA VAL A 59 13.59 11.97 -18.33
C VAL A 59 12.15 12.47 -18.18
N SER A 60 11.83 13.21 -17.12
CA SER A 60 10.48 13.70 -16.81
C SER A 60 9.85 14.48 -17.97
N ALA A 61 10.66 15.21 -18.74
CA ALA A 61 10.21 15.96 -19.92
C ALA A 61 9.58 15.08 -21.02
N ASN A 62 9.83 13.76 -21.01
CA ASN A 62 9.23 12.81 -21.95
C ASN A 62 7.81 12.39 -21.57
N TYR A 63 7.34 12.76 -20.37
CA TYR A 63 6.08 12.32 -19.79
C TYR A 63 5.22 13.51 -19.30
N PRO A 64 4.91 14.48 -20.18
CA PRO A 64 4.11 15.63 -19.79
C PRO A 64 2.70 15.17 -19.35
N GLY A 65 2.30 15.58 -18.14
CA GLY A 65 0.99 15.22 -17.58
C GLY A 65 0.87 13.76 -17.18
N PHE A 66 1.97 13.10 -16.82
CA PHE A 66 1.93 11.74 -16.27
C PHE A 66 1.15 11.69 -14.96
N SER A 67 0.24 10.71 -14.87
CA SER A 67 -0.35 10.29 -13.61
C SER A 67 -0.53 8.77 -13.54
N LEU A 68 -0.53 8.25 -12.31
CA LEU A 68 -0.73 6.86 -11.95
C LEU A 68 -1.70 6.82 -10.77
N SER A 69 -2.81 6.11 -10.91
CA SER A 69 -3.81 5.97 -9.85
C SER A 69 -3.92 4.53 -9.41
N PHE A 70 -3.96 4.30 -8.10
CA PHE A 70 -4.24 2.99 -7.51
C PHE A 70 -5.62 3.00 -6.84
N ALA A 71 -6.39 1.98 -7.14
CA ALA A 71 -7.62 1.61 -6.45
C ALA A 71 -7.52 0.13 -6.03
N GLU A 72 -8.53 -0.39 -5.34
CA GLU A 72 -8.53 -1.76 -4.85
C GLU A 72 -8.38 -2.75 -6.02
N GLY A 73 -7.22 -3.44 -6.07
CA GLY A 73 -6.87 -4.41 -7.10
C GLY A 73 -6.68 -3.86 -8.52
N THR A 74 -6.78 -2.54 -8.74
CA THR A 74 -6.71 -1.93 -10.08
C THR A 74 -5.84 -0.69 -10.12
N TYR A 75 -5.22 -0.43 -11.26
CA TYR A 75 -4.48 0.81 -11.51
C TYR A 75 -4.83 1.40 -12.86
N THR A 76 -4.64 2.71 -13.00
CA THR A 76 -4.77 3.43 -14.27
C THR A 76 -3.61 4.40 -14.45
N THR A 77 -3.25 4.68 -15.70
CA THR A 77 -2.22 5.67 -16.02
C THR A 77 -2.64 6.62 -17.12
N THR A 78 -2.14 7.85 -17.03
CA THR A 78 -2.28 8.89 -18.04
C THR A 78 -0.89 9.32 -18.51
N ASN A 79 -0.70 9.53 -19.81
CA ASN A 79 0.56 9.99 -20.42
C ASN A 79 1.82 9.17 -20.01
N ALA A 80 1.66 7.87 -19.73
CA ALA A 80 2.75 6.99 -19.30
C ALA A 80 3.68 6.52 -20.42
N GLY A 81 3.41 6.88 -21.68
CA GLY A 81 4.16 6.36 -22.83
C GLY A 81 4.14 4.83 -22.83
N ASN A 82 5.31 4.20 -22.91
CA ASN A 82 5.47 2.75 -22.82
C ASN A 82 6.07 2.31 -21.46
N LEU A 83 5.85 3.07 -20.39
CA LEU A 83 6.25 2.67 -19.03
C LEU A 83 5.22 1.75 -18.37
N PHE A 84 3.94 2.08 -18.55
CA PHE A 84 2.81 1.39 -17.95
C PHE A 84 1.71 1.17 -18.98
N SER A 85 0.95 0.09 -18.80
CA SER A 85 -0.34 -0.05 -19.46
C SER A 85 -1.28 1.08 -19.01
N PRO A 86 -2.21 1.55 -19.88
CA PRO A 86 -3.17 2.60 -19.51
C PRO A 86 -4.08 2.21 -18.34
N ASN A 87 -4.30 0.91 -18.14
CA ASN A 87 -5.02 0.32 -17.02
C ASN A 87 -4.59 -1.14 -16.84
N GLY A 88 -4.83 -1.68 -15.66
CA GLY A 88 -4.59 -3.08 -15.34
C GLY A 88 -4.95 -3.41 -13.89
N THR A 89 -4.59 -4.63 -13.47
CA THR A 89 -4.72 -5.07 -12.07
C THR A 89 -3.39 -5.09 -11.34
N TRP A 90 -3.43 -5.02 -10.01
CA TRP A 90 -2.24 -5.15 -9.17
C TRP A 90 -2.54 -5.95 -7.90
N GLU A 91 -1.49 -6.52 -7.32
CA GLU A 91 -1.53 -7.24 -6.04
C GLU A 91 -0.24 -6.99 -5.24
N TRP A 92 -0.31 -7.12 -3.92
CA TRP A 92 0.88 -7.12 -3.06
C TRP A 92 1.71 -8.38 -3.33
N THR A 93 3.04 -8.25 -3.41
CA THR A 93 3.93 -9.42 -3.55
C THR A 93 4.19 -10.14 -2.23
N ASP A 94 4.06 -9.42 -1.11
CA ASP A 94 4.37 -9.89 0.23
C ASP A 94 3.53 -9.14 1.29
N THR A 95 3.53 -9.68 2.51
CA THR A 95 2.84 -9.10 3.66
C THR A 95 3.51 -7.83 4.21
N ASP A 96 4.75 -7.56 3.80
CA ASP A 96 5.51 -6.39 4.24
C ASP A 96 5.11 -5.12 3.46
N ALA A 97 4.26 -5.27 2.43
CA ALA A 97 3.71 -4.19 1.61
C ALA A 97 4.80 -3.32 0.97
N THR A 98 5.95 -3.91 0.66
CA THR A 98 7.11 -3.20 0.09
C THR A 98 7.12 -3.22 -1.44
N GLN A 99 6.29 -4.06 -2.05
CA GLN A 99 6.30 -4.35 -3.47
C GLN A 99 4.90 -4.69 -3.99
N VAL A 100 4.65 -4.27 -5.22
CA VAL A 100 3.41 -4.47 -5.95
C VAL A 100 3.70 -5.16 -7.27
N ASN A 101 2.98 -6.25 -7.56
CA ASN A 101 3.00 -6.92 -8.86
C ASN A 101 1.87 -6.36 -9.72
N LEU A 102 2.19 -5.93 -10.94
CA LEU A 102 1.21 -5.57 -11.95
C LEU A 102 0.90 -6.77 -12.85
N ASP A 103 -0.29 -6.75 -13.45
CA ASP A 103 -0.76 -7.76 -14.40
C ASP A 103 0.09 -7.91 -15.67
N ASP A 104 0.87 -6.89 -16.02
CA ASP A 104 1.84 -6.94 -17.12
C ASP A 104 3.18 -7.58 -16.73
N GLY A 105 3.29 -8.13 -15.50
CA GLY A 105 4.49 -8.76 -14.96
C GLY A 105 5.53 -7.77 -14.41
N LYS A 106 5.21 -6.47 -14.37
CA LYS A 106 6.08 -5.46 -13.77
C LYS A 106 5.96 -5.50 -12.26
N VAL A 107 7.11 -5.57 -11.58
CA VAL A 107 7.17 -5.45 -10.12
C VAL A 107 7.64 -4.04 -9.76
N ILE A 108 6.78 -3.31 -9.05
CA ILE A 108 7.08 -2.00 -8.48
C ILE A 108 7.59 -2.20 -7.05
N SER A 109 8.79 -1.71 -6.76
CA SER A 109 9.33 -1.65 -5.41
C SER A 109 9.12 -0.26 -4.81
N ILE A 110 8.44 -0.22 -3.66
CA ILE A 110 8.15 1.00 -2.90
C ILE A 110 9.41 1.38 -2.12
N GLN A 111 9.98 2.53 -2.47
CA GLN A 111 11.18 3.07 -1.80
C GLN A 111 10.81 4.01 -0.66
N SER A 112 9.70 4.76 -0.83
CA SER A 112 9.13 5.62 0.20
C SER A 112 7.68 5.90 -0.15
N LEU A 113 6.77 5.77 0.81
CA LEU A 113 5.37 6.12 0.64
C LEU A 113 4.89 6.91 1.87
N THR A 114 4.30 8.07 1.59
CA THR A 114 3.68 8.97 2.57
C THR A 114 2.34 9.44 2.00
N THR A 115 1.58 10.24 2.74
CA THR A 115 0.27 10.74 2.28
C THR A 115 0.33 11.65 1.05
N SER A 116 1.48 12.29 0.78
CA SER A 116 1.64 13.28 -0.30
C SER A 116 2.83 13.03 -1.22
N LYS A 117 3.65 12.01 -0.94
CA LYS A 117 4.81 11.65 -1.75
C LYS A 117 4.97 10.15 -1.87
N PHE A 118 5.12 9.68 -3.10
CA PHE A 118 5.39 8.29 -3.42
C PHE A 118 6.64 8.19 -4.30
N VAL A 119 7.61 7.40 -3.84
CA VAL A 119 8.86 7.09 -4.52
C VAL A 119 8.92 5.59 -4.74
N PHE A 120 9.09 5.17 -5.98
CA PHE A 120 9.16 3.77 -6.34
C PHE A 120 10.12 3.51 -7.49
N SER A 121 10.48 2.24 -7.67
CA SER A 121 11.41 1.80 -8.70
C SER A 121 10.96 0.50 -9.36
N PHE A 122 11.36 0.30 -10.60
CA PHE A 122 11.19 -0.96 -11.32
C PHE A 122 12.27 -1.07 -12.42
N ILE A 123 12.48 -2.28 -12.93
CA ILE A 123 13.36 -2.52 -14.08
C ILE A 123 12.49 -2.66 -15.33
N LYS A 124 12.83 -1.91 -16.38
CA LYS A 124 12.30 -2.14 -17.72
C LYS A 124 13.38 -2.81 -18.57
N LEU A 125 13.09 -4.02 -19.06
CA LEU A 125 14.06 -4.85 -19.77
C LEU A 125 14.16 -4.54 -21.28
N ASP A 126 13.17 -3.84 -21.82
CA ASP A 126 12.97 -3.66 -23.25
C ASP A 126 12.65 -2.20 -23.63
N GLY A 127 12.92 -1.82 -24.89
CA GLY A 127 12.45 -0.55 -25.48
C GLY A 127 13.56 0.40 -25.96
N PRO A 128 13.63 0.74 -27.26
CA PRO A 128 14.48 1.81 -27.80
C PRO A 128 13.76 3.18 -27.89
N VAL A 129 12.58 3.32 -27.29
CA VAL A 129 11.69 4.49 -27.43
C VAL A 129 11.96 5.51 -26.33
N ARG A 130 11.97 6.81 -26.69
CA ARG A 130 12.25 7.93 -25.76
C ARG A 130 11.39 7.89 -24.47
N ALA A 131 10.11 7.53 -24.59
CA ALA A 131 9.20 7.36 -23.47
C ALA A 131 9.00 5.88 -23.14
N GLY A 132 10.04 5.25 -22.59
CA GLY A 132 10.08 3.82 -22.25
C GLY A 132 11.38 3.15 -22.67
N LEU A 133 12.51 3.81 -22.41
CA LEU A 133 13.84 3.23 -22.62
C LEU A 133 14.02 2.05 -21.65
N ALA A 134 14.74 1.02 -22.07
CA ALA A 134 15.22 0.01 -21.12
C ALA A 134 16.13 0.67 -20.06
N GLY A 135 16.04 0.20 -18.82
CA GLY A 135 16.85 0.71 -17.71
C GLY A 135 16.17 0.57 -16.35
N SER A 136 16.87 1.03 -15.31
CA SER A 136 16.38 1.08 -13.94
C SER A 136 15.66 2.40 -13.70
N TYR A 137 14.35 2.32 -13.46
CA TYR A 137 13.52 3.50 -13.21
C TYR A 137 13.47 3.83 -11.72
N THR A 138 13.48 5.12 -11.42
CA THR A 138 13.06 5.65 -10.12
C THR A 138 12.11 6.82 -10.39
N ILE A 139 10.89 6.70 -9.88
CA ILE A 139 9.82 7.67 -10.07
C ILE A 139 9.45 8.25 -8.73
N THR A 140 9.36 9.57 -8.67
CA THR A 140 8.80 10.34 -7.55
C THR A 140 7.58 11.08 -8.06
N VAL A 141 6.45 10.89 -7.39
CA VAL A 141 5.16 11.51 -7.70
C VAL A 141 4.52 12.04 -6.42
N GLU A 142 3.58 12.97 -6.59
CA GLU A 142 2.95 13.72 -5.51
C GLU A 142 1.42 13.67 -5.62
N LYS A 143 0.75 13.92 -4.50
CA LYS A 143 -0.70 13.98 -4.32
C LYS A 143 -1.06 15.20 -3.47
#